data_AF-A0A261RFP5-F1
#
_entry.id   AF-A0A261RFP5-F1
#
_cell.length_a   1.000
_cell.length_b   1.000
_cell.length_c   1.000
_cell.angle_alpha   90.00
_cell.angle_beta   90.00
_cell.angle_gamma   90.00
#
_symmetry.space_group_name_H-M   'P 1'
#
loop_
_entity.id
_entity.type
_entity.pdbx_description
1 polymer ?
#
loop_
_entity_poly.entity_id
_entity_poly.type
_entity_poly.pdbx_seq_one_letter_code
_entity_poly.pdbx_strand_id
1 'polypeptide(L)' 'MLTAKQIAQRQHDARNALASQRLEGLEPDTEVLEAMQRYITGEIELSDVLKDFVGRVARGEVHG' A
#
# COMPACT_ATOMS: atom_id res chain seq x y z
N MET A 1 -2.36 10.86 -15.53
CA MET A 1 -2.55 9.44 -15.86
C MET A 1 -1.18 8.77 -15.98
N LEU A 2 -0.98 7.64 -15.31
CA LEU A 2 0.26 6.88 -15.41
C LEU A 2 0.33 6.13 -16.75
N THR A 3 1.54 5.93 -17.24
CA THR A 3 1.81 5.02 -18.36
C THR A 3 1.76 3.56 -17.90
N ALA A 4 1.53 2.64 -18.84
CA ALA A 4 1.60 1.20 -18.56
C ALA A 4 2.96 0.78 -17.96
N LYS A 5 4.06 1.41 -18.40
CA LYS A 5 5.40 1.17 -17.84
C LYS A 5 5.49 1.58 -16.37
N GLN A 6 4.92 2.72 -16.00
CA GLN A 6 4.90 3.19 -14.61
C GLN A 6 4.04 2.29 -13.72
N ILE A 7 2.88 1.85 -14.20
CA ILE A 7 2.01 0.91 -13.48
C ILE A 7 2.74 -0.42 -13.25
N ALA A 8 3.38 -0.97 -14.29
CA ALA A 8 4.15 -2.21 -14.18
C ALA A 8 5.32 -2.10 -13.18
N GLN A 9 6.01 -0.95 -13.18
CA GLN A 9 7.07 -0.68 -12.21
C GLN A 9 6.51 -0.63 -10.78
N ARG A 10 5.45 0.16 -10.53
CA ARG A 10 4.80 0.23 -9.21
C ARG A 10 4.31 -1.14 -8.74
N GLN A 11 3.74 -1.94 -9.63
CA GLN A 11 3.28 -3.29 -9.32
C GLN A 11 4.43 -4.24 -8.95
N HIS A 12 5.55 -4.15 -9.65
CA HIS A 12 6.75 -4.91 -9.30
C HIS A 12 7.26 -4.53 -7.90
N ASP A 13 7.39 -3.24 -7.63
CA ASP A 13 7.95 -2.74 -6.38
C ASP A 13 7.04 -3.06 -5.18
N ALA A 14 5.72 -2.91 -5.34
CA ALA A 14 4.75 -3.26 -4.30
C ALA A 14 4.73 -4.77 -3.99
N ARG A 15 4.86 -5.64 -5.00
CA ARG A 15 4.95 -7.10 -4.78
C ARG A 15 6.20 -7.47 -3.99
N ASN A 16 7.34 -6.87 -4.32
CA ASN A 16 8.58 -7.13 -3.59
C ASN A 16 8.50 -6.64 -2.14
N ALA A 17 7.93 -5.44 -1.91
CA ALA A 17 7.71 -4.92 -0.57
C ALA A 17 6.80 -5.83 0.26
N LEU A 18 5.67 -6.29 -0.29
CA LEU A 18 4.76 -7.21 0.38
C LEU A 18 5.41 -8.57 0.68
N ALA A 19 6.16 -9.12 -0.28
CA ALA A 19 6.90 -10.36 -0.08
C ALA A 19 7.91 -10.23 1.06
N SER A 20 8.61 -9.09 1.16
CA SER A 20 9.55 -8.83 2.26
C SER A 20 8.88 -8.85 3.63
N GLN A 21 7.65 -8.34 3.77
CA GLN A 21 6.92 -8.40 5.05
C GLN A 21 6.53 -9.84 5.41
N ARG A 22 6.01 -10.58 4.43
CA ARG A 22 5.57 -11.97 4.63
C ARG A 22 6.71 -12.92 4.94
N LEU A 23 7.91 -12.67 4.41
CA LEU A 23 9.11 -13.43 4.78
C LEU A 23 9.46 -13.30 6.27
N GLU A 24 9.13 -12.16 6.89
CA GLU A 24 9.29 -11.93 8.33
C GLU A 24 8.06 -12.40 9.14
N GLY A 25 7.11 -13.08 8.50
CA GLY A 25 5.86 -13.53 9.14
C GLY A 25 4.87 -12.41 9.44
N LEU A 26 5.04 -11.23 8.84
CA LEU A 26 4.14 -10.09 8.99
C LEU A 26 3.11 -10.07 7.86
N GLU A 27 1.84 -9.94 8.22
CA GLU A 27 0.77 -9.64 7.26
C GLU A 27 0.36 -8.17 7.44
N PRO A 28 0.56 -7.32 6.43
CA PRO A 28 0.12 -5.93 6.49
C PRO A 28 -1.40 -5.79 6.58
N ASP A 29 -1.85 -4.67 7.13
CA ASP A 29 -3.26 -4.29 7.21
C ASP A 29 -3.96 -4.33 5.83
N THR A 30 -5.16 -4.91 5.79
CA THR A 30 -5.90 -5.15 4.55
C THR A 30 -6.27 -3.84 3.84
N GLU A 31 -6.66 -2.80 4.59
CA GLU A 31 -7.00 -1.50 4.00
C GLU A 31 -5.77 -0.82 3.39
N VAL A 32 -4.56 -1.00 3.97
CA VAL A 32 -3.31 -0.56 3.34
C VAL A 32 -3.06 -1.31 2.03
N LEU A 33 -3.32 -2.63 1.97
CA LEU A 33 -3.15 -3.42 0.75
C LEU A 33 -4.08 -2.93 -0.38
N GLU A 34 -5.34 -2.61 -0.06
CA GLU A 34 -6.29 -2.04 -1.01
C GLU A 34 -5.86 -0.64 -1.49
N ALA A 35 -5.41 0.22 -0.58
CA ALA A 35 -4.90 1.53 -0.92
C ALA A 35 -3.63 1.45 -1.81
N MET A 36 -2.75 0.48 -1.55
CA MET A 36 -1.58 0.23 -2.39
C MET A 36 -1.97 -0.21 -3.81
N GLN A 37 -3.06 -0.95 -4.00
CA GLN A 37 -3.58 -1.29 -5.32
C GLN A 37 -4.01 -0.04 -6.11
N ARG A 38 -4.66 0.92 -5.43
CA ARG A 38 -5.05 2.22 -6.01
C ARG A 38 -3.84 3.12 -6.30
N TYR A 39 -2.79 3.05 -5.48
CA TYR A 39 -1.51 3.69 -5.77
C TYR A 39 -0.86 3.12 -7.04
N ILE A 40 -0.88 1.79 -7.22
CA ILE A 40 -0.31 1.13 -8.40
C ILE A 40 -0.99 1.62 -9.69
N THR A 41 -2.31 1.78 -9.69
CA THR A 41 -3.08 2.27 -10.85
C THR A 41 -3.00 3.80 -11.03
N GLY A 42 -2.45 4.51 -10.04
CA GLY A 42 -2.30 5.97 -10.06
C GLY A 42 -3.56 6.74 -9.70
N GLU A 43 -4.48 6.11 -8.96
CA GLU A 43 -5.69 6.76 -8.44
C GLU A 43 -5.41 7.61 -7.20
N ILE A 44 -4.40 7.22 -6.41
CA ILE A 44 -3.94 7.94 -5.22
C ILE A 44 -2.41 7.96 -5.15
N GLU A 45 -1.87 8.84 -4.32
CA GLU A 45 -0.43 8.89 -4.03
C GLU A 45 -0.10 8.24 -2.68
N LEU A 46 1.17 7.88 -2.46
CA LEU A 46 1.61 7.29 -1.19
C LEU A 46 1.34 8.19 0.02
N SER A 47 1.32 9.51 -0.17
CA SER A 47 0.93 10.46 0.87
C SER A 47 -0.51 10.26 1.35
N ASP A 48 -1.41 9.86 0.45
CA ASP A 48 -2.81 9.60 0.81
C ASP A 48 -2.91 8.31 1.63
N VAL A 49 -2.18 7.27 1.24
CA VAL A 49 -2.07 6.00 1.99
C VAL A 49 -1.55 6.25 3.40
N LEU A 50 -0.46 7.02 3.54
CA LEU A 50 0.13 7.34 4.83
C LEU A 50 -0.81 8.18 5.70
N LYS A 51 -1.45 9.20 5.11
CA LYS A 51 -2.37 10.07 5.83
C LYS A 51 -3.57 9.29 6.36
N ASP A 52 -4.14 8.40 5.56
CA ASP A 52 -5.25 7.54 5.97
C ASP A 52 -4.83 6.58 7.10
N PHE A 53 -3.74 5.86 6.92
CA PHE A 53 -3.23 4.91 7.92
C PHE A 53 -2.95 5.58 9.27
N VAL A 54 -2.23 6.72 9.28
CA VAL A 54 -1.98 7.48 10.51
C VAL A 54 -3.29 7.95 11.16
N GLY A 55 -4.28 8.34 10.36
CA GLY A 55 -5.60 8.70 10.84
C GLY A 55 -6.31 7.53 11.53
N ARG A 56 -6.28 6.34 10.92
CA ARG A 56 -6.87 5.11 11.46
C ARG A 56 -6.16 4.66 12.75
N VAL A 57 -4.83 4.75 12.80
CA VAL A 57 -4.05 4.51 14.01
C VAL A 57 -4.47 5.47 15.13
N ALA A 58 -4.61 6.77 14.85
CA ALA A 58 -5.02 7.76 15.85
C ALA A 58 -6.44 7.53 16.39
N ARG A 59 -7.32 6.89 15.59
CA ARG A 59 -8.67 6.49 16.01
C ARG A 59 -8.73 5.11 16.67
N GLY A 60 -7.62 4.36 16.69
CA GLY A 60 -7.57 2.99 17.23
C GLY A 60 -8.23 1.95 16.33
N GLU A 61 -8.34 2.23 15.03
CA GLU A 61 -9.01 1.37 14.02
C GLU A 61 -8.06 0.37 13.36
N VAL A 62 -6.75 0.47 13.63
CA VAL A 62 -5.75 -0.48 13.15
C VAL A 62 -5.53 -1.55 14.21
N HIS A 63 -5.63 -2.81 13.81
CA HIS A 63 -5.40 -3.97 14.65
C HIS A 63 -4.26 -4.80 14.07
N GLY A 64 -3.32 -5.22 14.92
CA GLY A 64 -2.19 -6.08 14.55
C GLY A 64 -2.37 -7.52 15.04
#